data_AF-A0A419FVR6-F1
#
_entry.id   AF-A0A419FVR6-F1
#
_cell.length_a   1.000
_cell.length_b   1.000
_cell.length_c   1.000
_cell.angle_alpha   90.00
_cell.angle_beta   90.00
_cell.angle_gamma   90.00
#
_symmetry.space_group_name_H-M   'P 1'
#
loop_
_entity.id
_entity.type
_entity.pdbx_description
1 polymer ?
#
loop_
_entity_poly.entity_id
_entity_poly.type
_entity_poly.pdbx_seq_one_letter_code
_entity_poly.pdbx_strand_id
1 'polypeptide(L)'
;MGREHVGKRQYFQLCSAGLIFFIFFGCATLGKINDRQAAEEHLKRGSQLLAEGDYQGALRENHRAFSLSPKAPPGDNSLFNMGLIYAHYGNPDKDYKKALGYFEQLIREQPRSPMLENAKIWVGVINDINNSKKEAAPVNEHLLRGQQLIEAGDFRGAFNEIQKVLAVKGPARDTALFYMGLFFAHYGNPEKDYAKSIGYLGQLIREYPQSPWLEQAKIMVDVINVIEKAKQIDIEIERKKKELAR
;
A
#
# COMPACT_ATOMS: atom_id res chain seq x y z
N MET A 1 -27.62 -44.87 -75.88
CA MET A 1 -27.21 -45.26 -74.52
C MET A 1 -26.17 -44.24 -74.05
N GLY A 2 -26.50 -43.38 -73.08
CA GLY A 2 -25.60 -42.29 -72.66
C GLY A 2 -25.96 -41.75 -71.29
N ARG A 3 -25.42 -42.37 -70.25
CA ARG A 3 -25.48 -42.06 -68.81
C ARG A 3 -24.37 -42.95 -68.19
N GLU A 4 -23.46 -42.57 -67.28
CA GLU A 4 -23.32 -41.49 -66.32
C GLU A 4 -21.81 -41.33 -66.00
N HIS A 5 -21.24 -40.13 -66.14
CA HIS A 5 -19.87 -39.83 -65.66
C HIS A 5 -19.80 -38.52 -64.85
N VAL A 6 -20.91 -38.13 -64.19
CA VAL A 6 -20.97 -36.87 -63.43
C VAL A 6 -20.71 -37.08 -61.92
N GLY A 7 -21.03 -38.26 -61.36
CA GLY A 7 -20.92 -38.50 -59.91
C GLY A 7 -19.49 -38.60 -59.38
N LYS A 8 -18.59 -39.38 -60.01
CA LYS A 8 -17.24 -39.65 -59.44
C LYS A 8 -16.35 -38.42 -59.31
N ARG A 9 -16.50 -37.42 -60.19
CA ARG A 9 -15.68 -36.19 -60.18
C ARG A 9 -16.10 -35.22 -59.07
N GLN A 10 -17.40 -35.18 -58.73
CA GLN A 10 -17.94 -34.36 -57.65
C GLN A 10 -17.57 -34.89 -56.26
N TYR A 11 -17.59 -36.22 -56.06
CA TYR A 11 -17.12 -36.84 -54.81
C TYR A 11 -15.62 -36.62 -54.58
N PHE A 12 -14.80 -36.71 -55.63
CA PHE A 12 -13.36 -36.44 -55.51
C PHE A 12 -13.07 -34.97 -55.15
N GLN A 13 -13.82 -34.03 -55.73
CA GLN A 13 -13.71 -32.61 -55.38
C GLN A 13 -14.17 -32.32 -53.94
N LEU A 14 -15.27 -32.93 -53.49
CA LEU A 14 -15.75 -32.82 -52.10
C LEU A 14 -14.75 -33.40 -51.08
N CYS A 15 -14.14 -34.55 -51.37
CA CYS A 15 -13.10 -35.15 -50.53
C CYS A 15 -11.82 -34.29 -50.50
N SER A 16 -11.41 -33.74 -51.64
CA SER A 16 -10.25 -32.83 -51.70
C SER A 16 -10.49 -31.52 -50.94
N ALA A 17 -11.69 -30.95 -51.01
CA ALA A 17 -12.07 -29.76 -50.26
C ALA A 17 -12.15 -30.02 -48.75
N GLY A 18 -12.65 -31.19 -48.33
CA GLY A 18 -12.66 -31.61 -46.93
C GLY A 18 -11.26 -31.84 -46.35
N LEU A 19 -10.35 -32.46 -47.10
CA LEU A 19 -8.96 -32.66 -46.70
C LEU A 19 -8.21 -31.33 -46.55
N ILE A 20 -8.42 -30.39 -47.48
CA ILE A 20 -7.87 -29.03 -47.40
C ILE A 20 -8.42 -28.32 -46.15
N PHE A 21 -9.73 -28.41 -45.87
CA PHE A 21 -10.33 -27.81 -44.68
C PHE A 21 -9.76 -28.38 -43.37
N PHE A 22 -9.54 -29.70 -43.28
CA PHE A 22 -8.90 -30.35 -42.13
C PHE A 22 -7.43 -29.95 -41.93
N ILE A 23 -6.67 -29.79 -43.02
CA ILE A 23 -5.26 -29.38 -42.97
C ILE A 23 -5.15 -27.89 -42.53
N PHE A 24 -6.00 -27.01 -43.06
CA PHE A 24 -5.98 -25.58 -42.71
C PHE A 24 -6.49 -25.31 -41.27
N PHE A 25 -7.54 -26.02 -40.81
CA PHE A 25 -8.00 -25.87 -39.41
C PHE A 25 -7.10 -26.59 -38.40
N GLY A 26 -6.44 -27.69 -38.77
CA GLY A 26 -5.54 -28.44 -37.89
C GLY A 26 -4.23 -27.71 -37.56
N CYS A 27 -3.64 -26.97 -38.51
CA CYS A 27 -2.41 -26.21 -38.25
C CYS A 27 -2.62 -25.02 -37.32
N ALA A 28 -3.76 -24.32 -37.41
CA ALA A 28 -4.05 -23.16 -36.58
C ALA A 28 -4.33 -23.52 -35.10
N THR A 29 -4.86 -24.72 -34.83
CA THR A 29 -5.11 -25.21 -33.47
C THR A 29 -3.84 -25.73 -32.83
N LEU A 30 -2.97 -26.41 -33.58
CA LEU A 30 -1.69 -26.92 -33.08
C LEU A 30 -0.75 -25.78 -32.65
N GLY A 31 -0.68 -24.69 -33.42
CA GLY A 31 0.10 -23.50 -33.05
C GLY A 31 -0.35 -22.88 -31.72
N LYS A 32 -1.67 -22.72 -31.52
CA LYS A 32 -2.22 -22.18 -30.27
C LYS A 32 -1.93 -23.06 -29.04
N ILE A 33 -1.91 -24.38 -29.20
CA ILE A 33 -1.58 -25.30 -28.11
C ILE A 33 -0.10 -25.14 -27.73
N ASN A 34 0.78 -25.04 -28.73
CA ASN A 34 2.21 -24.86 -28.51
C ASN A 34 2.51 -23.50 -27.83
N ASP A 35 1.88 -22.42 -28.29
CA ASP A 35 2.03 -21.08 -27.68
C ASP A 35 1.55 -21.07 -26.23
N ARG A 36 0.43 -21.75 -25.94
CA ARG A 36 -0.08 -21.89 -24.58
C ARG A 36 0.91 -22.62 -23.67
N GLN A 37 1.45 -23.76 -24.11
CA GLN A 37 2.43 -24.52 -23.33
C GLN A 37 3.69 -23.71 -23.07
N ALA A 38 4.23 -23.04 -24.09
CA ALA A 38 5.38 -22.16 -23.95
C ALA A 38 5.09 -20.99 -22.98
N ALA A 39 3.87 -20.41 -23.01
CA ALA A 39 3.46 -19.38 -22.07
C ALA A 39 3.43 -19.90 -20.62
N GLU A 40 2.89 -21.11 -20.39
CA GLU A 40 2.88 -21.75 -19.06
C GLU A 40 4.30 -22.01 -18.54
N GLU A 41 5.24 -22.41 -19.40
CA GLU A 41 6.66 -22.57 -19.04
C GLU A 41 7.32 -21.25 -18.65
N HIS A 42 7.03 -20.17 -19.39
CA HIS A 42 7.50 -18.84 -19.04
C HIS A 42 6.93 -18.39 -17.68
N LEU A 43 5.66 -18.64 -17.39
CA LEU A 43 5.09 -18.32 -16.07
C LEU A 43 5.76 -19.09 -14.93
N LYS A 44 6.03 -20.39 -15.14
CA LYS A 44 6.71 -21.21 -14.15
C LYS A 44 8.12 -20.68 -13.86
N ARG A 45 8.89 -20.33 -14.89
CA ARG A 45 10.20 -19.71 -14.75
C ARG A 45 10.12 -18.35 -14.05
N GLY A 46 9.14 -17.52 -14.43
CA GLY A 46 8.92 -16.22 -13.80
C GLY A 46 8.63 -16.35 -12.29
N SER A 47 7.86 -17.35 -11.89
CA SER A 47 7.57 -17.64 -10.48
C SER A 47 8.83 -18.08 -9.70
N GLN A 48 9.69 -18.91 -10.31
CA GLN A 48 10.97 -19.31 -9.72
C GLN A 48 11.89 -18.10 -9.51
N LEU A 49 12.04 -17.27 -10.53
CA LEU A 49 12.85 -16.04 -10.45
C LEU A 49 12.32 -15.07 -9.39
N LEU A 50 10.99 -14.95 -9.25
CA LEU A 50 10.39 -14.15 -8.20
C LEU A 50 10.74 -14.68 -6.80
N ALA A 51 10.69 -16.00 -6.60
CA ALA A 51 11.07 -16.63 -5.34
C ALA A 51 12.57 -16.45 -5.01
N GLU A 52 13.42 -16.35 -6.04
CA GLU A 52 14.84 -16.04 -5.93
C GLU A 52 15.12 -14.55 -5.72
N GLY A 53 14.09 -13.69 -5.80
CA GLY A 53 14.22 -12.24 -5.69
C GLY A 53 14.67 -11.54 -6.98
N ASP A 54 14.80 -12.26 -8.11
CA ASP A 54 15.04 -11.64 -9.42
C ASP A 54 13.72 -11.12 -10.01
N TYR A 55 13.28 -9.96 -9.51
CA TYR A 55 12.05 -9.30 -9.95
C TYR A 55 12.08 -8.93 -11.44
N GLN A 56 13.24 -8.51 -11.95
CA GLN A 56 13.38 -8.12 -13.35
C GLN A 56 13.34 -9.34 -14.27
N GLY A 57 13.97 -10.45 -13.89
CA GLY A 57 13.83 -11.74 -14.55
C GLY A 57 12.41 -12.24 -14.55
N ALA A 58 11.74 -12.19 -13.40
CA ALA A 58 10.33 -12.56 -13.27
C ALA A 58 9.44 -11.74 -14.21
N LEU A 59 9.61 -10.42 -14.28
CA LEU A 59 8.88 -9.56 -15.21
C LEU A 59 9.13 -9.93 -16.67
N ARG A 60 10.38 -10.16 -17.07
CA ARG A 60 10.71 -10.56 -18.45
C ARG A 60 10.01 -11.85 -18.86
N GLU A 61 10.01 -12.85 -17.99
CA GLU A 61 9.33 -14.12 -18.25
C GLU A 61 7.81 -13.95 -18.34
N ASN A 62 7.19 -13.17 -17.44
CA ASN A 62 5.75 -12.90 -17.52
C ASN A 62 5.37 -12.09 -18.78
N HIS A 63 6.21 -11.17 -19.24
CA HIS A 63 5.99 -10.47 -20.52
C HIS A 63 6.03 -11.43 -21.72
N ARG A 64 6.95 -12.40 -21.73
CA ARG A 64 7.03 -13.44 -22.78
C ARG A 64 5.77 -14.32 -22.76
N ALA A 65 5.34 -14.76 -21.58
CA ALA A 65 4.10 -15.51 -21.42
C ALA A 65 2.87 -14.74 -21.94
N PHE A 66 2.76 -13.46 -21.60
CA PHE A 66 1.67 -12.61 -22.08
C PHE A 66 1.69 -12.44 -23.60
N SER A 67 2.87 -12.28 -24.20
CA SER A 67 3.01 -12.10 -25.66
C SER A 67 2.56 -13.32 -26.45
N LEU A 68 2.71 -14.53 -25.89
CA LEU A 68 2.29 -15.79 -26.50
C LEU A 68 0.78 -16.04 -26.37
N SER A 69 0.14 -15.55 -25.30
CA SER A 69 -1.30 -15.74 -25.09
C SER A 69 -1.98 -14.47 -24.54
N PRO A 70 -2.07 -13.37 -25.30
CA PRO A 70 -2.49 -12.08 -24.73
C PRO A 70 -3.99 -11.98 -24.40
N LYS A 71 -4.83 -12.80 -25.05
CA LYS A 71 -6.31 -12.73 -24.95
C LYS A 71 -6.95 -14.02 -24.41
N ALA A 72 -6.13 -14.96 -23.95
CA ALA A 72 -6.59 -16.25 -23.47
C ALA A 72 -5.68 -16.73 -22.32
N PRO A 73 -6.11 -17.71 -21.52
CA PRO A 73 -5.23 -18.32 -20.55
C PRO A 73 -3.95 -18.88 -21.22
N PRO A 74 -2.77 -18.73 -20.60
CA PRO A 74 -2.55 -18.16 -19.27
C PRO A 74 -2.15 -16.65 -19.27
N GLY A 75 -2.55 -15.87 -20.27
CA GLY A 75 -2.26 -14.43 -20.35
C GLY A 75 -2.82 -13.61 -19.18
N ASP A 76 -3.98 -14.00 -18.65
CA ASP A 76 -4.52 -13.46 -17.41
C ASP A 76 -3.56 -13.64 -16.23
N ASN A 77 -2.99 -14.83 -16.05
CA ASN A 77 -1.98 -15.08 -15.02
C ASN A 77 -0.75 -14.20 -15.23
N SER A 78 -0.38 -13.93 -16.48
CA SER A 78 0.75 -13.05 -16.79
C SER A 78 0.49 -11.62 -16.32
N LEU A 79 -0.69 -11.05 -16.64
CA LEU A 79 -1.10 -9.72 -16.17
C LEU A 79 -1.16 -9.67 -14.64
N PHE A 80 -1.78 -10.68 -14.02
CA PHE A 80 -1.90 -10.77 -12.57
C PHE A 80 -0.54 -10.81 -11.88
N ASN A 81 0.37 -11.67 -12.36
CA ASN A 81 1.72 -11.80 -11.82
C ASN A 81 2.55 -10.53 -12.00
N MET A 82 2.48 -9.85 -13.15
CA MET A 82 3.16 -8.56 -13.33
C MET A 82 2.64 -7.52 -12.34
N GLY A 83 1.33 -7.48 -12.09
CA GLY A 83 0.72 -6.67 -11.04
C GLY A 83 1.31 -6.98 -9.65
N LEU A 84 1.39 -8.26 -9.29
CA LEU A 84 1.98 -8.70 -8.02
C LEU A 84 3.46 -8.33 -7.88
N ILE A 85 4.27 -8.53 -8.93
CA ILE A 85 5.71 -8.22 -8.91
C ILE A 85 5.93 -6.72 -8.69
N TYR A 86 5.15 -5.86 -9.36
CA TYR A 86 5.23 -4.42 -9.16
C TYR A 86 4.66 -3.96 -7.81
N ALA A 87 3.82 -4.75 -7.15
CA ALA A 87 3.31 -4.47 -5.81
C ALA A 87 4.17 -5.09 -4.68
N HIS A 88 5.13 -5.96 -5.01
CA HIS A 88 5.87 -6.76 -4.05
C HIS A 88 6.73 -5.89 -3.13
N TYR A 89 6.59 -6.05 -1.82
CA TYR A 89 7.26 -5.19 -0.83
C TYR A 89 8.79 -5.21 -0.92
N GLY A 90 9.38 -6.34 -1.27
CA GLY A 90 10.83 -6.52 -1.43
C GLY A 90 11.37 -6.13 -2.80
N ASN A 91 10.53 -5.72 -3.76
CA ASN A 91 10.99 -5.27 -5.06
C ASN A 91 11.55 -3.83 -4.95
N PRO A 92 12.84 -3.59 -5.23
CA PRO A 92 13.41 -2.24 -5.19
C PRO A 92 12.76 -1.30 -6.22
N ASP A 93 12.26 -1.86 -7.33
CA ASP A 93 11.56 -1.14 -8.40
C ASP A 93 10.02 -1.20 -8.25
N LYS A 94 9.52 -1.51 -7.04
CA LYS A 94 8.09 -1.55 -6.73
C LYS A 94 7.41 -0.25 -7.16
N ASP A 95 6.34 -0.38 -7.94
CA ASP A 95 5.59 0.72 -8.51
C ASP A 95 4.10 0.38 -8.51
N TYR A 96 3.39 0.90 -7.50
CA TYR A 96 1.96 0.66 -7.35
C TYR A 96 1.12 1.18 -8.51
N LYS A 97 1.60 2.19 -9.25
CA LYS A 97 0.89 2.70 -10.43
C LYS A 97 0.98 1.71 -11.58
N LYS A 98 2.15 1.12 -11.79
CA LYS A 98 2.31 0.02 -12.78
C LYS A 98 1.52 -1.21 -12.37
N ALA A 99 1.54 -1.57 -11.08
CA ALA A 99 0.77 -2.70 -10.57
C ALA A 99 -0.74 -2.54 -10.86
N LEU A 100 -1.31 -1.38 -10.52
CA LEU A 100 -2.69 -1.02 -10.85
C LEU A 100 -2.96 -1.15 -12.34
N GLY A 101 -2.09 -0.63 -13.20
CA GLY A 101 -2.24 -0.71 -14.65
C GLY A 101 -2.44 -2.15 -15.16
N TYR A 102 -1.68 -3.11 -14.63
CA TYR A 102 -1.83 -4.52 -15.00
C TYR A 102 -3.12 -5.15 -14.46
N PHE A 103 -3.49 -4.87 -13.22
CA PHE A 103 -4.75 -5.38 -12.65
C PHE A 103 -5.98 -4.81 -13.37
N GLU A 104 -5.97 -3.51 -13.66
CA GLU A 104 -7.02 -2.84 -14.43
C GLU A 104 -7.10 -3.36 -15.87
N GLN A 105 -5.95 -3.64 -16.48
CA GLN A 105 -5.90 -4.28 -17.80
C GLN A 105 -6.56 -5.67 -17.76
N LEU A 106 -6.24 -6.50 -16.77
CA LEU A 106 -6.86 -7.81 -16.59
C LEU A 106 -8.38 -7.69 -16.44
N ILE A 107 -8.84 -6.78 -15.58
CA ILE A 107 -10.28 -6.54 -15.35
C ILE A 107 -11.00 -6.12 -16.64
N ARG A 108 -10.39 -5.25 -17.42
CA ARG A 108 -10.97 -4.71 -18.67
C ARG A 108 -10.96 -5.72 -19.80
N GLU A 109 -9.85 -6.43 -19.99
CA GLU A 109 -9.60 -7.23 -21.19
C GLU A 109 -9.97 -8.71 -20.99
N GLN A 110 -10.01 -9.20 -19.75
CA GLN A 110 -10.29 -10.61 -19.43
C GLN A 110 -11.36 -10.76 -18.34
N PRO A 111 -12.59 -10.28 -18.55
CA PRO A 111 -13.68 -10.28 -17.54
C PRO A 111 -14.22 -11.67 -17.19
N ARG A 112 -13.75 -12.73 -17.87
CA ARG A 112 -14.08 -14.14 -17.54
C ARG A 112 -12.91 -14.88 -16.89
N SER A 113 -11.80 -14.20 -16.63
CA SER A 113 -10.63 -14.81 -16.00
C SER A 113 -10.95 -15.24 -14.55
N PRO A 114 -10.46 -16.39 -14.10
CA PRO A 114 -10.47 -16.75 -12.68
C PRO A 114 -9.74 -15.74 -11.78
N MET A 115 -8.82 -14.95 -12.34
CA MET A 115 -8.05 -13.92 -11.61
C MET A 115 -8.80 -12.60 -11.44
N LEU A 116 -9.99 -12.45 -12.03
CA LEU A 116 -10.74 -11.19 -12.02
C LEU A 116 -10.97 -10.66 -10.60
N GLU A 117 -11.45 -11.52 -9.70
CA GLU A 117 -11.79 -11.09 -8.35
C GLU A 117 -10.54 -10.76 -7.54
N ASN A 118 -9.48 -11.57 -7.69
CA ASN A 118 -8.19 -11.28 -7.08
C ASN A 118 -7.62 -9.94 -7.57
N ALA A 119 -7.73 -9.63 -8.87
CA ALA A 119 -7.28 -8.36 -9.41
C ALA A 119 -8.04 -7.17 -8.81
N LYS A 120 -9.36 -7.27 -8.63
CA LYS A 120 -10.16 -6.23 -7.96
C LYS A 120 -9.77 -6.05 -6.50
N ILE A 121 -9.53 -7.14 -5.78
CA ILE A 121 -9.06 -7.09 -4.39
C ILE A 121 -7.72 -6.32 -4.33
N TRP A 122 -6.77 -6.64 -5.21
CA TRP A 122 -5.49 -5.94 -5.27
C TRP A 122 -5.61 -4.46 -5.63
N VAL A 123 -6.53 -4.10 -6.53
CA VAL A 123 -6.86 -2.69 -6.80
C VAL A 123 -7.35 -1.99 -5.54
N GLY A 124 -8.26 -2.61 -4.78
CA GLY A 124 -8.73 -2.09 -3.49
C GLY A 124 -7.59 -1.89 -2.49
N VAL A 125 -6.77 -2.93 -2.27
CA VAL A 125 -5.61 -2.90 -1.37
C VAL A 125 -4.63 -1.78 -1.75
N ILE A 126 -4.29 -1.65 -3.03
CA ILE A 126 -3.34 -0.61 -3.47
C ILE A 126 -3.95 0.79 -3.30
N ASN A 127 -5.24 0.96 -3.58
CA ASN A 127 -5.94 2.23 -3.35
C ASN A 127 -5.96 2.61 -1.87
N ASP A 128 -6.22 1.65 -0.98
CA ASP A 128 -6.19 1.87 0.47
C ASP A 128 -4.78 2.28 0.93
N ILE A 129 -3.73 1.58 0.47
CA ILE A 129 -2.34 1.94 0.75
C ILE A 129 -2.04 3.38 0.29
N ASN A 130 -2.46 3.74 -0.92
CA ASN A 130 -2.23 5.08 -1.47
C ASN A 130 -3.00 6.16 -0.70
N ASN A 131 -4.25 5.88 -0.32
CA ASN A 131 -5.07 6.79 0.48
C ASN A 131 -4.47 6.99 1.86
N SER A 132 -4.08 5.91 2.56
CA SER A 132 -3.40 5.99 3.86
C SER A 132 -2.10 6.80 3.77
N LYS A 133 -1.30 6.62 2.71
CA LYS A 133 -0.08 7.41 2.48
C LYS A 133 -0.39 8.88 2.23
N LYS A 134 -1.44 9.18 1.46
CA LYS A 134 -1.88 10.55 1.18
C LYS A 134 -2.39 11.25 2.43
N GLU A 135 -3.08 10.54 3.32
CA GLU A 135 -3.53 11.06 4.61
C GLU A 135 -2.38 11.29 5.59
N ALA A 136 -1.37 10.40 5.57
CA ALA A 136 -0.18 10.52 6.44
C ALA A 136 0.81 11.61 5.99
N ALA A 137 0.84 11.99 4.71
CA ALA A 137 1.82 12.95 4.19
C ALA A 137 1.70 14.36 4.82
N PRO A 138 0.52 15.01 4.86
CA PRO A 138 0.37 16.31 5.53
C PRO A 138 0.70 16.24 7.03
N VAL A 139 0.35 15.12 7.68
CA VAL A 139 0.61 14.89 9.11
C VAL A 139 2.11 14.95 9.38
N ASN A 140 2.90 14.19 8.61
CA ASN A 140 4.36 14.16 8.78
C ASN A 140 5.01 15.51 8.45
N GLU A 141 4.53 16.21 7.42
CA GLU A 141 5.04 17.53 7.03
C GLU A 141 4.80 18.57 8.13
N HIS A 142 3.57 18.67 8.63
CA HIS A 142 3.22 19.62 9.68
C HIS A 142 3.94 19.32 10.99
N LEU A 143 4.10 18.04 11.37
CA LEU A 143 4.85 17.66 12.57
C LEU A 143 6.33 18.02 12.46
N LEU A 144 6.97 17.69 11.33
CA LEU A 144 8.38 18.03 11.10
C LEU A 144 8.61 19.55 11.14
N ARG A 145 7.73 20.30 10.48
CA ARG A 145 7.80 21.77 10.50
C ARG A 145 7.57 22.33 11.90
N GLY A 146 6.62 21.77 12.66
CA GLY A 146 6.40 22.13 14.05
C GLY A 146 7.63 21.91 14.92
N GLN A 147 8.33 20.79 14.76
CA GLN A 147 9.59 20.51 15.47
C GLN A 147 10.69 21.52 15.12
N GLN A 148 10.88 21.82 13.83
CA GLN A 148 11.85 22.82 13.39
C GLN A 148 11.56 24.22 13.97
N LEU A 149 10.27 24.57 14.08
CA LEU A 149 9.85 25.85 14.67
C LEU A 149 10.11 25.88 16.18
N ILE A 150 9.91 24.78 16.91
CA ILE A 150 10.29 24.66 18.33
C ILE A 150 11.80 24.87 18.51
N GLU A 151 12.62 24.24 17.67
CA GLU A 151 14.08 24.40 17.70
C GLU A 151 14.51 25.84 17.39
N ALA A 152 13.79 26.51 16.49
CA ALA A 152 13.99 27.93 16.18
C ALA A 152 13.43 28.88 17.27
N GLY A 153 12.75 28.35 18.30
CA GLY A 153 12.10 29.12 19.36
C GLY A 153 10.76 29.75 18.97
N ASP A 154 10.25 29.51 17.75
CA ASP A 154 8.93 29.96 17.30
C ASP A 154 7.84 28.98 17.76
N PHE A 155 7.53 29.03 19.06
CA PHE A 155 6.48 28.19 19.66
C PHE A 155 5.09 28.48 19.10
N ARG A 156 4.81 29.71 18.69
CA ARG A 156 3.50 30.07 18.12
C ARG A 156 3.33 29.47 16.72
N GLY A 157 4.37 29.54 15.89
CA GLY A 157 4.40 28.85 14.61
C GLY A 157 4.26 27.34 14.79
N ALA A 158 5.01 26.76 15.71
CA ALA A 158 4.95 25.33 15.99
C ALA A 158 3.55 24.86 16.43
N PHE A 159 2.90 25.60 17.33
CA PHE A 159 1.55 25.32 17.77
C PHE A 159 0.56 25.28 16.59
N ASN A 160 0.63 26.27 15.69
CA ASN A 160 -0.23 26.33 14.52
C ASN A 160 -0.03 25.12 13.59
N GLU A 161 1.21 24.65 13.40
CA GLU A 161 1.47 23.46 12.58
C GLU A 161 0.92 22.19 13.24
N ILE A 162 1.17 21.97 14.54
CA ILE A 162 0.65 20.79 15.26
C ILE A 162 -0.89 20.82 15.31
N GLN A 163 -1.51 21.99 15.42
CA GLN A 163 -2.96 22.15 15.42
C GLN A 163 -3.60 21.71 14.09
N LYS A 164 -2.94 21.93 12.95
CA LYS A 164 -3.42 21.46 11.63
C LYS A 164 -3.53 19.94 11.60
N VAL A 165 -2.60 19.24 12.25
CA VAL A 165 -2.62 17.78 12.37
C VAL A 165 -3.80 17.30 13.21
N LEU A 166 -4.08 18.00 14.32
CA LEU A 166 -5.21 17.67 15.21
C LEU A 166 -6.58 17.78 14.51
N ALA A 167 -6.68 18.62 13.48
CA ALA A 167 -7.88 18.79 12.67
C ALA A 167 -8.13 17.62 11.70
N VAL A 168 -7.10 16.81 11.39
CA VAL A 168 -7.23 15.61 10.55
C VAL A 168 -7.97 14.52 11.33
N LYS A 169 -9.00 13.91 10.72
CA LYS A 169 -9.70 12.76 11.28
C LYS A 169 -8.92 11.48 10.97
N GLY A 170 -8.90 10.53 11.90
CA GLY A 170 -8.29 9.22 11.70
C GLY A 170 -7.09 8.95 12.63
N PRO A 171 -6.28 7.91 12.33
CA PRO A 171 -5.17 7.48 13.18
C PRO A 171 -4.21 8.60 13.53
N ALA A 172 -3.90 9.50 12.57
CA ALA A 172 -3.00 10.63 12.78
C ALA A 172 -3.35 11.59 13.93
N ARG A 173 -4.60 11.57 14.39
CA ARG A 173 -5.05 12.37 15.52
C ARG A 173 -4.39 11.95 16.83
N ASP A 174 -4.07 10.67 17.00
CA ASP A 174 -3.35 10.19 18.18
C ASP A 174 -1.96 10.84 18.31
N THR A 175 -1.29 10.99 17.17
CA THR A 175 0.04 11.54 17.03
C THR A 175 -0.04 13.03 17.34
N ALA A 176 -1.03 13.75 16.78
CA ALA A 176 -1.25 15.15 17.13
C ALA A 176 -1.46 15.36 18.63
N LEU A 177 -2.26 14.52 19.30
CA LEU A 177 -2.48 14.60 20.75
C LEU A 177 -1.17 14.40 21.52
N PHE A 178 -0.34 13.43 21.12
CA PHE A 178 0.95 13.20 21.74
C PHE A 178 1.87 14.43 21.63
N TYR A 179 2.02 14.98 20.42
CA TYR A 179 2.87 16.14 20.17
C TYR A 179 2.35 17.42 20.84
N MET A 180 1.02 17.60 20.97
CA MET A 180 0.45 18.70 21.77
C MET A 180 0.78 18.56 23.25
N GLY A 181 0.76 17.33 23.77
CA GLY A 181 1.25 17.02 25.12
C GLY A 181 2.70 17.48 25.31
N LEU A 182 3.60 17.02 24.43
CA LEU A 182 5.01 17.42 24.47
C LEU A 182 5.20 18.93 24.32
N PHE A 183 4.46 19.58 23.42
CA PHE A 183 4.52 21.02 23.21
C PHE A 183 4.24 21.79 24.51
N PHE A 184 3.15 21.45 25.21
CA PHE A 184 2.78 22.10 26.46
C PHE A 184 3.65 21.69 27.65
N ALA A 185 4.40 20.59 27.56
CA ALA A 185 5.38 20.21 28.57
C ALA A 185 6.79 20.78 28.32
N HIS A 186 7.05 21.30 27.12
CA HIS A 186 8.38 21.72 26.69
C HIS A 186 8.95 22.85 27.56
N TYR A 187 10.14 22.66 28.12
CA TYR A 187 10.73 23.57 29.11
C TYR A 187 10.95 24.99 28.57
N GLY A 188 11.33 25.12 27.30
CA GLY A 188 11.57 26.40 26.64
C GLY A 188 10.30 27.09 26.14
N ASN A 189 9.14 26.44 26.21
CA ASN A 189 7.89 27.02 25.74
C ASN A 189 7.40 28.08 26.76
N PRO A 190 7.23 29.36 26.36
CA PRO A 190 6.70 30.38 27.26
C PRO A 190 5.23 30.12 27.65
N GLU A 191 4.50 29.36 26.84
CA GLU A 191 3.12 28.94 27.10
C GLU A 191 3.04 27.53 27.72
N LYS A 192 4.15 27.02 28.28
CA LYS A 192 4.19 25.71 28.94
C LYS A 192 3.09 25.62 30.01
N ASP A 193 2.30 24.55 29.91
CA ASP A 193 1.14 24.30 30.76
C ASP A 193 0.99 22.78 30.95
N TYR A 194 1.47 22.30 32.10
CA TYR A 194 1.43 20.87 32.41
C TYR A 194 0.01 20.31 32.52
N ALA A 195 -0.99 21.12 32.88
CA ALA A 195 -2.37 20.68 32.92
C ALA A 195 -2.92 20.44 31.50
N LYS A 196 -2.64 21.35 30.56
CA LYS A 196 -2.96 21.13 29.14
C LYS A 196 -2.23 19.92 28.58
N SER A 197 -0.94 19.77 28.90
CA SER A 197 -0.16 18.61 28.48
C SER A 197 -0.82 17.30 28.92
N ILE A 198 -1.11 17.17 30.22
CA ILE A 198 -1.80 15.99 30.77
C ILE A 198 -3.17 15.80 30.13
N GLY A 199 -3.88 16.90 29.83
CA GLY A 199 -5.17 16.86 29.12
C GLY A 199 -5.08 16.18 27.77
N TYR A 200 -4.15 16.60 26.91
CA TYR A 200 -3.95 16.00 25.57
C TYR A 200 -3.45 14.56 25.64
N LEU A 201 -2.46 14.27 26.51
CA LEU A 201 -1.95 12.92 26.70
C LEU A 201 -3.02 11.98 27.28
N GLY A 202 -3.82 12.47 28.22
CA GLY A 202 -4.95 11.72 28.78
C GLY A 202 -6.04 11.44 27.75
N GLN A 203 -6.29 12.37 26.83
CA GLN A 203 -7.19 12.11 25.70
C GLN A 203 -6.66 10.99 24.80
N LEU A 204 -5.37 11.01 24.48
CA LEU A 204 -4.71 9.94 23.71
C LEU A 204 -4.91 8.58 24.40
N ILE A 205 -4.60 8.49 25.68
CA ILE A 205 -4.67 7.24 26.46
C ILE A 205 -6.10 6.67 26.48
N ARG A 206 -7.12 7.52 26.55
CA ARG A 206 -8.53 7.10 26.61
C ARG A 206 -9.12 6.73 25.25
N GLU A 207 -8.84 7.53 24.23
CA GLU A 207 -9.51 7.41 22.92
C GLU A 207 -8.74 6.50 21.96
N TYR A 208 -7.44 6.28 22.17
CA TYR A 208 -6.56 5.55 21.25
C TYR A 208 -5.76 4.43 21.95
N PRO A 209 -6.43 3.37 22.46
CA PRO A 209 -5.78 2.29 23.21
C PRO A 209 -4.86 1.39 22.36
N GLN A 210 -4.86 1.55 21.02
CA GLN A 210 -3.95 0.86 20.10
C GLN A 210 -2.89 1.81 19.51
N SER A 211 -2.80 3.04 20.03
CA SER A 211 -1.83 4.02 19.53
C SER A 211 -0.39 3.54 19.79
N PRO A 212 0.54 3.71 18.83
CA PRO A 212 1.96 3.47 19.08
C PRO A 212 2.55 4.43 20.14
N TRP A 213 1.84 5.51 20.48
CA TRP A 213 2.25 6.51 21.48
C TRP A 213 1.69 6.24 22.88
N LEU A 214 0.90 5.19 23.07
CA LEU A 214 0.16 4.95 24.31
C LEU A 214 1.08 4.89 25.54
N GLU A 215 2.14 4.09 25.47
CA GLU A 215 3.05 3.89 26.60
C GLU A 215 3.88 5.14 26.89
N GLN A 216 4.36 5.82 25.85
CA GLN A 216 5.08 7.10 25.98
C GLN A 216 4.18 8.18 26.59
N ALA A 217 2.89 8.22 26.23
CA ALA A 217 1.94 9.16 26.79
C ALA A 217 1.73 8.91 28.30
N LYS A 218 1.57 7.66 28.73
CA LYS A 218 1.46 7.30 30.16
C LYS A 218 2.72 7.72 30.94
N ILE A 219 3.89 7.35 30.43
CA ILE A 219 5.18 7.71 31.04
C ILE A 219 5.30 9.23 31.17
N MET A 220 4.95 9.98 30.12
CA MET A 220 5.04 11.43 30.14
C MET A 220 4.09 12.06 31.18
N VAL A 221 2.86 11.55 31.32
CA VAL A 221 1.94 11.98 32.38
C VAL A 221 2.54 11.74 33.77
N ASP A 222 3.12 10.56 34.00
CA ASP A 222 3.76 10.23 35.27
C ASP A 222 4.96 11.13 35.57
N VAL A 223 5.81 11.38 34.58
CA VAL A 223 6.95 12.30 34.68
C VAL A 223 6.48 13.71 35.05
N ILE A 224 5.47 14.24 34.36
CA ILE A 224 4.92 15.57 34.65
C ILE A 224 4.35 15.63 36.08
N ASN A 225 3.63 14.59 36.51
CA ASN A 225 3.10 14.52 37.88
C ASN A 225 4.20 14.50 38.94
N VAL A 226 5.31 13.81 38.68
CA VAL A 226 6.48 13.81 39.58
C VAL A 226 7.09 15.20 39.65
N ILE A 227 7.25 15.89 38.52
CA ILE A 227 7.79 17.26 38.46
C ILE A 227 6.91 18.23 39.27
N GLU A 228 5.59 18.19 39.09
CA GLU A 228 4.68 19.08 39.83
C GLU A 228 4.65 18.80 41.33
N LYS A 229 4.71 17.52 41.74
CA LYS A 229 4.83 17.15 43.15
C LYS A 229 6.13 17.68 43.77
N ALA A 230 7.27 17.53 43.07
CA ALA A 230 8.55 18.03 43.54
C ALA A 230 8.51 19.56 43.75
N LYS A 231 7.96 20.29 42.76
CA LYS A 231 7.76 21.75 42.85
C LYS A 231 6.90 22.16 44.05
N GLN A 232 5.83 21.42 44.34
CA GLN A 232 4.97 21.72 45.49
C GLN A 232 5.70 21.51 46.83
N ILE A 233 6.53 20.48 46.93
CA ILE A 233 7.38 20.21 48.11
C ILE A 233 8.38 21.35 48.32
N ASP A 234 9.06 21.80 47.27
CA ASP A 234 10.01 22.91 47.36
C ASP A 234 9.36 24.20 47.88
N ILE A 235 8.15 24.51 47.40
CA ILE A 235 7.36 25.65 47.87
C ILE A 235 7.01 25.50 49.37
N GLU A 236 6.63 24.31 49.81
CA GLU A 236 6.31 24.04 51.22
C GLU A 236 7.54 24.18 52.13
N ILE A 237 8.70 23.69 51.69
CA ILE A 237 9.97 23.83 52.41
C ILE A 237 10.32 25.31 52.59
N GLU A 238 10.24 26.10 51.52
CA GLU A 238 10.55 27.54 51.58
C GLU A 238 9.55 28.32 52.46
N ARG A 239 8.27 27.91 52.46
CA ARG A 239 7.27 28.48 53.37
C ARG A 239 7.61 28.19 54.83
N LYS A 240 7.91 26.93 55.17
CA LYS A 240 8.26 26.53 56.54
C LYS A 240 9.53 27.23 57.04
N LYS A 241 10.55 27.39 56.19
CA LYS A 241 11.76 28.16 56.53
C LYS A 241 11.45 29.60 56.93
N LYS A 242 10.55 30.27 56.20
CA LYS A 242 10.11 31.65 56.51
C LYS A 242 9.30 31.75 57.80
N GLU A 243 8.50 30.74 58.11
CA GLU A 243 7.72 30.67 59.36
C GLU A 243 8.63 30.45 60.58
N LEU A 244 9.68 29.64 60.45
CA LEU A 244 10.67 29.39 61.51
C LEU A 244 11.67 30.54 61.74
N ALA A 245 11.81 31.44 60.77
CA ALA A 245 12.69 32.61 60.85
C ALA A 245 12.02 33.86 61.46
N ARG A 246 10.76 33.75 61.90
CA ARG A 246 9.99 34.78 62.59
C ARG A 246 9.89 34.47 64.07
#